data_AF-A0A453QK14-F1
#
_entry.id   AF-A0A453QK14-F1
#
_cell.length_a   1.000
_cell.length_b   1.000
_cell.length_c   1.000
_cell.angle_alpha   90.00
_cell.angle_beta   90.00
_cell.angle_gamma   90.00
#
_symmetry.space_group_name_H-M   'P 1'
#
loop_
_entity.id
_entity.type
_entity.pdbx_description
1 polymer ?
#
loop_
_entity_poly.entity_id
_entity_poly.type
_entity_poly.pdbx_seq_one_letter_code
_entity_poly.pdbx_strand_id
1 'polypeptide(L)'
;MWAQILRNKYLHSKTLAQVTVRPNDSPFWKGLMRVKDTFFHRVKFSVGDGSTIRFWEDTWLGDRPLALQYPSLYHIAQRKEEYVATVMQTVPLN
;
A
#
# COMPACT_ATOMS: atom_id res chain seq x y z
N MET A 1 -8.05 0.32 20.01
CA MET A 1 -8.89 1.55 20.04
C MET A 1 -8.37 2.63 19.08
N TRP A 2 -7.12 3.10 19.19
CA TRP A 2 -6.59 4.19 18.35
C TRP A 2 -6.50 3.88 16.84
N ALA A 3 -6.08 2.67 16.47
CA ALA A 3 -5.99 2.25 15.06
C ALA A 3 -7.36 2.21 14.35
N GLN A 4 -8.41 1.83 15.08
CA GLN A 4 -9.79 1.84 14.56
C GLN A 4 -10.26 3.25 14.23
N ILE A 5 -9.92 4.23 15.08
CA ILE A 5 -10.26 5.64 14.87
C ILE A 5 -9.56 6.16 13.61
N LEU A 6 -8.27 5.85 13.44
CA LEU A 6 -7.54 6.24 12.23
C LEU A 6 -8.17 5.62 10.98
N ARG A 7 -8.55 4.34 11.07
CA ARG A 7 -9.16 3.63 9.96
C ARG A 7 -10.49 4.27 9.56
N ASN A 8 -11.38 4.49 10.51
CA ASN A 8 -12.72 5.02 10.25
C ASN A 8 -12.68 6.50 9.81
N LYS A 9 -11.78 7.30 10.38
CA LYS A 9 -11.73 8.74 10.13
C LYS A 9 -10.97 9.11 8.86
N TYR A 10 -9.88 8.40 8.54
CA TYR A 10 -8.95 8.81 7.48
C TYR A 10 -8.80 7.80 6.36
N LEU A 11 -8.82 6.50 6.64
CA LEU A 11 -8.48 5.46 5.66
C LEU A 11 -9.71 4.90 4.92
N HIS A 12 -10.84 4.74 5.60
CA HIS A 12 -12.02 4.04 5.08
C HIS A 12 -11.65 2.65 4.53
N SER A 13 -11.84 2.42 3.23
CA SER A 13 -11.44 1.19 2.52
C SER A 13 -10.00 1.22 1.98
N LYS A 14 -9.31 2.36 2.09
CA LYS A 14 -7.95 2.53 1.56
C LYS A 14 -6.91 2.09 2.57
N THR A 15 -5.75 1.68 2.07
CA THR A 15 -4.57 1.45 2.92
C THR A 15 -3.85 2.76 3.20
N LEU A 16 -2.97 2.77 4.20
CA LEU A 16 -2.14 3.93 4.49
C LEU A 16 -1.25 4.32 3.29
N ALA A 17 -0.87 3.36 2.44
CA ALA A 17 -0.12 3.61 1.21
C ALA A 17 -0.88 4.48 0.19
N GLN A 18 -2.20 4.34 0.07
CA GLN A 18 -3.03 5.03 -0.94
C GLN A 18 -3.51 6.43 -0.56
N VAL A 19 -3.54 6.76 0.72
CA VAL A 19 -4.04 8.05 1.17
C VAL A 19 -3.00 9.15 0.92
N THR A 20 -3.46 10.32 0.50
CA THR A 20 -2.66 11.53 0.30
C THR A 20 -3.18 12.65 1.18
N VAL A 21 -2.34 13.64 1.46
CA VAL A 21 -2.75 14.83 2.23
C VAL A 21 -3.70 15.68 1.40
N ARG A 22 -4.81 16.10 2.02
CA ARG A 22 -5.78 17.05 1.47
C ARG A 22 -5.67 18.41 2.18
N PRO A 23 -6.03 19.52 1.50
CA PRO A 23 -5.97 20.86 2.09
C PRO A 23 -6.78 20.99 3.40
N ASN A 24 -7.95 20.34 3.47
CA ASN A 24 -8.85 20.40 4.63
C ASN A 24 -8.54 19.37 5.72
N ASP A 25 -7.44 18.60 5.59
CA ASP A 25 -7.09 17.62 6.60
C ASP A 25 -6.63 18.27 7.91
N SER A 26 -6.96 17.61 9.02
CA SER A 26 -6.55 18.03 10.36
C SER A 26 -5.02 18.15 10.48
N PRO A 27 -4.49 19.12 11.26
CA PRO A 27 -3.05 19.26 11.48
C PRO A 27 -2.37 17.95 11.96
N PHE A 28 -3.08 17.18 12.80
CA PHE A 28 -2.64 15.85 13.23
C PHE A 28 -2.38 14.90 12.05
N TRP A 29 -3.34 14.77 11.14
CA TRP A 29 -3.21 13.91 9.96
C TRP A 29 -2.10 14.37 9.02
N LYS A 30 -1.98 15.68 8.81
CA LYS A 30 -0.87 16.26 8.02
C LYS A 30 0.49 15.90 8.64
N GLY A 31 0.61 15.95 9.97
CA GLY A 31 1.81 15.50 10.69
C GLY A 31 2.10 14.02 10.47
N LEU A 32 1.08 13.16 10.60
CA LEU A 32 1.23 11.72 10.37
C LEU A 32 1.64 11.40 8.91
N MET A 33 1.07 12.11 7.95
CA MET A 33 1.38 11.92 6.54
C MET A 33 2.81 12.36 6.16
N ARG A 34 3.42 13.29 6.90
CA ARG A 34 4.84 13.65 6.69
C ARG A 34 5.80 12.52 7.07
N VAL A 35 5.45 11.72 8.08
CA VAL A 35 6.28 10.58 8.49
C VAL A 35 5.97 9.31 7.68
N LYS A 36 4.82 9.27 7.01
CA LYS A 36 4.38 8.13 6.17
C LYS A 36 5.48 7.70 5.19
N ASP A 37 5.98 8.61 4.36
CA ASP A 37 6.94 8.25 3.32
C ASP A 37 8.23 7.69 3.92
N THR A 38 8.73 8.32 4.99
CA THR A 38 9.94 7.84 5.70
C THR A 38 9.72 6.48 6.34
N PHE A 39 8.52 6.24 6.87
CA PHE A 39 8.15 4.95 7.44
C PHE A 39 8.15 3.86 6.35
N PHE A 40 7.43 4.05 5.24
CA PHE A 40 7.34 3.08 4.15
C PHE A 40 8.69 2.80 3.46
N HIS A 41 9.65 3.74 3.49
CA HIS A 41 11.01 3.49 3.02
C HIS A 41 11.84 2.59 3.96
N ARG A 42 11.46 2.49 5.23
CA ARG A 42 12.22 1.75 6.26
C ARG A 42 11.55 0.45 6.69
N VAL A 43 10.31 0.21 6.28
CA VAL A 43 9.57 -0.99 6.62
C VAL A 43 9.36 -1.88 5.40
N LYS A 44 9.34 -3.19 5.65
CA LYS A 44 8.93 -4.20 4.69
C LYS A 44 7.76 -4.97 5.25
N PHE A 45 6.81 -5.30 4.39
CA PHE A 45 5.68 -6.13 4.75
C PHE A 45 6.11 -7.61 4.69
N SER A 46 5.90 -8.33 5.78
CA SER A 46 6.04 -9.79 5.78
C SER A 46 4.80 -10.38 5.13
N VAL A 47 4.97 -11.19 4.09
CA VAL A 47 3.87 -11.66 3.23
C VAL A 47 2.78 -12.39 4.02
N GLY A 48 3.16 -13.29 4.92
CA GLY A 48 2.17 -14.13 5.62
C GLY A 48 1.27 -14.87 4.61
N ASP A 49 -0.04 -14.67 4.70
CA ASP A 49 -1.03 -15.19 3.73
C ASP A 49 -1.22 -14.28 2.49
N GLY A 50 -0.63 -13.08 2.50
CA GLY A 50 -0.69 -12.10 1.42
C GLY A 50 -2.04 -11.40 1.24
N SER A 51 -3.02 -11.62 2.12
CA SER A 51 -4.42 -11.18 1.92
C SER A 51 -4.63 -9.68 2.14
N THR A 52 -3.66 -9.02 2.78
CA THR A 52 -3.71 -7.60 3.15
C THR A 52 -2.60 -6.75 2.51
N ILE A 53 -1.73 -7.38 1.71
CA ILE A 53 -0.55 -6.75 1.12
C ILE A 53 -0.80 -6.58 -0.37
N ARG A 54 -0.63 -5.35 -0.87
CA ARG A 54 -0.79 -5.03 -2.29
C ARG A 54 0.41 -5.52 -3.09
N PHE A 55 0.14 -6.20 -4.20
CA PHE A 55 1.19 -6.76 -5.04
C PHE A 55 2.13 -5.67 -5.60
N TRP A 56 1.57 -4.56 -6.11
CA TRP A 56 2.37 -3.52 -6.76
C TRP A 56 2.84 -2.41 -5.82
N GLU A 57 1.99 -2.01 -4.88
CA GLU A 57 2.16 -0.74 -4.13
C GLU A 57 2.90 -0.91 -2.79
N ASP A 58 2.90 -2.11 -2.20
CA ASP A 58 3.54 -2.35 -0.91
C ASP A 58 4.95 -2.93 -1.08
N THR A 59 5.88 -2.57 -0.19
CA THR A 59 7.24 -3.14 -0.15
C THR A 59 7.21 -4.50 0.54
N TRP A 60 6.79 -5.53 -0.17
CA TRP A 60 6.78 -6.92 0.33
C TRP A 60 7.86 -7.80 -0.31
N LEU A 61 8.40 -7.37 -1.45
CA LEU A 61 9.49 -8.03 -2.17
C LEU A 61 10.63 -7.04 -2.44
N GLY A 62 11.85 -7.38 -2.01
CA GLY A 62 13.02 -6.51 -2.16
C GLY A 62 13.02 -5.31 -1.20
N ASP A 63 13.49 -4.15 -1.67
CA ASP A 63 13.66 -2.93 -0.86
C ASP A 63 12.68 -1.80 -1.21
N ARG A 64 11.92 -1.94 -2.30
CA ARG A 64 10.98 -0.92 -2.80
C ARG A 64 9.72 -1.57 -3.36
N PRO A 65 8.59 -0.85 -3.46
CA PRO A 65 7.40 -1.36 -4.13
C PRO A 65 7.69 -1.77 -5.59
N LEU A 66 7.06 -2.84 -6.07
CA LEU A 66 7.24 -3.31 -7.45
C LEU A 66 6.83 -2.27 -8.48
N ALA A 67 5.84 -1.41 -8.17
CA ALA A 67 5.42 -0.31 -9.02
C ALA A 67 6.55 0.70 -9.31
N LEU A 68 7.46 0.89 -8.35
CA LEU A 68 8.63 1.78 -8.50
C LEU A 68 9.80 1.08 -9.17
N GLN A 69 9.95 -0.23 -8.95
CA GLN A 69 11.02 -1.02 -9.58
C GLN A 69 10.75 -1.29 -11.07
N TYR A 70 9.47 -1.50 -11.43
CA TYR A 70 9.05 -1.85 -12.79
C TYR A 70 7.91 -0.96 -13.29
N PRO A 71 8.16 0.35 -13.48
CA PRO A 71 7.11 1.32 -13.84
C PRO A 71 6.42 1.00 -15.16
N SER A 72 7.13 0.47 -16.15
CA SER A 72 6.55 0.07 -17.44
C SER A 72 5.58 -1.11 -17.29
N LEU A 73 5.93 -2.12 -16.49
CA LEU A 73 5.02 -3.25 -16.21
C LEU A 73 3.81 -2.81 -15.41
N TYR A 74 4.02 -1.93 -14.42
CA TYR A 74 2.92 -1.36 -13.65
C TYR A 74 1.94 -0.59 -14.53
N HIS A 75 2.43 0.17 -15.52
CA HIS A 75 1.59 0.95 -16.41
C HIS A 75 0.61 0.07 -17.20
N ILE A 76 1.10 -1.05 -17.76
CA ILE A 76 0.30 -1.99 -18.55
C ILE A 76 -0.51 -2.99 -17.71
N ALA A 77 -0.23 -3.10 -16.40
CA ALA A 77 -0.95 -4.02 -15.52
C ALA A 77 -2.44 -3.64 -15.45
N GLN A 78 -3.32 -4.60 -15.75
CA GLN A 78 -4.77 -4.43 -15.64
C GLN A 78 -5.23 -4.39 -14.17
N ARG A 79 -4.56 -5.17 -13.32
CA ARG A 79 -4.92 -5.40 -11.92
C ARG A 79 -3.89 -4.75 -10.97
N LYS A 80 -3.93 -3.42 -10.87
CA LYS A 80 -2.96 -2.63 -10.07
C LYS A 80 -3.21 -2.72 -8.56
N GLU A 81 -4.47 -2.86 -8.15
CA GLU A 81 -4.88 -2.81 -6.74
C GLU A 81 -5.03 -4.20 -6.08
N GLU A 82 -4.54 -5.26 -6.74
CA GLU A 82 -4.66 -6.63 -6.23
C GLU A 82 -3.72 -6.95 -5.07
N TYR A 83 -4.15 -7.92 -4.28
CA TYR A 83 -3.38 -8.45 -3.16
C TYR A 83 -2.41 -9.55 -3.59
N VAL A 84 -1.32 -9.71 -2.84
CA VAL A 84 -0.32 -10.77 -3.05
C VAL A 84 -0.98 -12.14 -3.02
N ALA A 85 -1.91 -12.39 -2.09
CA ALA A 85 -2.67 -13.64 -2.04
C ALA A 85 -3.34 -13.95 -3.39
N THR A 86 -4.06 -12.98 -3.95
CA THR A 86 -4.80 -13.17 -5.20
C THR A 86 -3.88 -13.43 -6.38
N VAL A 87 -2.81 -12.63 -6.52
CA VAL A 87 -1.87 -12.74 -7.65
C VAL A 87 -1.06 -14.04 -7.58
N MET A 88 -0.69 -14.48 -6.39
CA MET A 88 0.07 -15.73 -6.20
C MET A 88 -0.81 -16.97 -6.27
N GLN A 89 -2.12 -16.86 -6.03
CA GLN A 89 -3.08 -17.96 -6.18
C GLN A 89 -3.57 -18.15 -7.62
N THR A 90 -3.54 -17.09 -8.44
CA THR A 90 -3.85 -17.24 -9.86
C THR A 90 -2.76 -18.06 -10.52
N VAL A 91 -3.10 -19.29 -10.93
CA VAL A 91 -2.32 -20.11 -11.85
C VAL A 91 -1.89 -19.21 -13.02
N PRO A 92 -0.60 -19.16 -13.40
CA PRO A 92 -0.20 -18.34 -14.53
C PRO A 92 -1.02 -18.77 -15.74
N LEU A 93 -1.66 -17.80 -16.40
CA LEU A 93 -2.34 -18.01 -17.67
C LEU A 93 -1.32 -18.58 -18.66
N ASN A 94 -1.31 -19.89 -18.81
CA ASN A 94 -0.58 -20.63 -19.82
C ASN A 94 -1.58 -21.53 -20.55
#